data_AF-A0A6G0HZA7-F1
#
_entry.id   AF-A0A6G0HZA7-F1
#
_cell.length_a   1.000
_cell.length_b   1.000
_cell.length_c   1.000
_cell.angle_alpha   90.00
_cell.angle_beta   90.00
_cell.angle_gamma   90.00
#
_symmetry.space_group_name_H-M   'P 1'
#
loop_
_entity.id
_entity.type
_entity.pdbx_description
1 polymer ?
#
loop_
_entity_poly.entity_id
_entity_poly.type
_entity_poly.pdbx_seq_one_letter_code
_entity_poly.pdbx_strand_id
1 'polypeptide(L)'
;MQTFAISDTAPVLEGEEDLSPEEKRVLERKMKKILKKEEKKRLKAEGETLEKTEASGPTAPQQALDYLTCWAENRAEWKFQKTRQTWLLQHMFDSEKIPDEKFSVLLEYLEGLRGGAKDTTVQKALVLVEESGQAPEDKVVQQRAQRAREVIQLLS
;
A
#
# COMPACT_ATOMS: atom_id res chain seq x y z
N MET A 1 30.27 53.01 -23.67
CA MET A 1 31.16 53.39 -22.56
C MET A 1 30.26 53.99 -21.49
N GLN A 2 30.17 53.58 -20.23
CA GLN A 2 31.03 52.77 -19.37
C GLN A 2 30.12 52.13 -18.30
N THR A 3 30.51 50.93 -17.88
CA THR A 3 30.05 50.12 -16.75
C THR A 3 30.05 50.84 -15.40
N PHE A 4 29.14 50.48 -14.49
CA PHE A 4 29.45 50.37 -13.06
C PHE A 4 28.79 49.13 -12.46
N ALA A 5 29.64 48.30 -11.87
CA ALA A 5 29.30 47.07 -11.16
C ALA A 5 28.93 47.41 -9.70
N ILE A 6 27.98 46.67 -9.16
CA ILE A 6 27.86 46.47 -7.71
C ILE A 6 27.52 45.00 -7.51
N SER A 7 28.53 44.27 -7.03
CA SER A 7 28.41 42.93 -6.49
C SER A 7 27.75 43.01 -5.13
N ASP A 8 26.72 42.21 -4.88
CA ASP A 8 26.40 41.75 -3.53
C ASP A 8 25.96 40.28 -3.59
N THR A 9 26.63 39.50 -2.76
CA THR A 9 26.64 38.04 -2.70
C THR A 9 25.36 37.53 -2.03
N ALA A 10 24.55 36.79 -2.76
CA ALA A 10 23.46 36.00 -2.17
C ALA A 10 24.01 34.63 -1.68
N PRO A 11 23.68 34.17 -0.46
CA PRO A 11 24.15 32.91 0.07
C PRO A 11 23.41 31.73 -0.56
N VAL A 12 24.20 30.74 -0.96
CA VAL A 12 23.81 29.38 -1.33
C VAL A 12 23.23 28.67 -0.09
N LEU A 13 22.03 28.10 -0.23
CA LEU A 13 21.47 27.02 0.59
C LEU A 13 20.55 26.20 -0.34
N GLU A 14 21.09 25.30 -1.16
CA GLU A 14 21.17 23.84 -0.91
C GLU A 14 19.86 23.22 -0.39
N GLY A 15 19.20 22.41 -1.24
CA GLY A 15 18.09 21.55 -0.83
C GLY A 15 17.00 21.27 -1.88
N GLU A 16 17.23 21.41 -3.19
CA GLU A 16 16.33 20.78 -4.17
C GLU A 16 16.66 19.29 -4.25
N GLU A 17 15.95 18.48 -3.47
CA GLU A 17 15.91 17.03 -3.64
C GLU A 17 15.43 16.74 -5.07
N ASP A 18 16.40 16.49 -5.96
CA ASP A 18 16.17 16.12 -7.35
C ASP A 18 15.48 14.76 -7.40
N LEU A 19 14.15 14.76 -7.27
CA LEU A 19 13.34 13.58 -7.51
C LEU A 19 13.62 13.09 -8.94
N SER A 20 14.04 11.84 -9.05
CA SER A 20 14.47 11.23 -10.30
C SER A 20 13.38 11.34 -11.38
N PRO A 21 13.74 11.55 -12.66
CA PRO A 21 12.78 11.62 -13.78
C PRO A 21 11.80 10.43 -13.83
N GLU A 22 12.19 9.28 -13.28
CA GLU A 22 11.39 8.07 -13.15
C GLU A 22 10.19 8.25 -12.18
N GLU A 23 10.44 8.87 -11.02
CA GLU A 23 9.47 9.06 -9.94
C GLU A 23 8.46 10.16 -10.29
N LYS A 24 8.95 11.23 -10.93
CA LYS A 24 8.13 12.30 -11.50
C LYS A 24 7.13 11.75 -12.53
N ARG A 25 7.54 10.83 -13.42
CA ARG A 25 6.64 10.17 -14.40
C ARG A 25 5.62 9.23 -13.76
N VAL A 26 5.97 8.57 -12.66
CA VAL A 26 5.03 7.69 -11.92
C VAL A 26 4.00 8.52 -11.17
N LEU A 27 4.39 9.66 -10.60
CA LEU A 27 3.48 10.58 -9.91
C LEU A 27 2.54 11.30 -10.89
N GLU A 28 3.04 11.74 -12.04
CA GLU A 28 2.25 12.41 -13.08
C GLU A 28 1.17 11.46 -13.66
N ARG A 29 1.53 10.19 -13.90
CA ARG A 29 0.57 9.15 -14.31
C ARG A 29 -0.45 8.83 -13.21
N LYS A 30 -0.07 8.91 -11.94
CA LYS A 30 -0.99 8.76 -10.79
C LYS A 30 -1.97 9.94 -10.74
N MET A 31 -1.51 11.18 -10.91
CA MET A 31 -2.38 12.37 -10.91
C MET A 31 -3.36 12.39 -12.09
N LYS A 32 -2.92 12.03 -13.31
CA LYS A 32 -3.83 11.92 -14.47
C LYS A 32 -4.90 10.83 -14.30
N LYS A 33 -4.56 9.74 -13.60
CA LYS A 33 -5.52 8.69 -13.24
C LYS A 33 -6.49 9.13 -12.15
N ILE A 34 -6.09 10.02 -11.24
CA ILE A 34 -6.98 10.59 -10.20
C ILE A 34 -8.02 11.51 -10.84
N LEU A 35 -7.60 12.42 -11.73
CA LEU A 35 -8.53 13.32 -12.43
C LEU A 35 -9.55 12.57 -13.30
N LYS A 36 -9.10 11.54 -14.04
CA LYS A 36 -10.00 10.69 -14.84
C LYS A 36 -10.93 9.83 -13.98
N LYS A 37 -10.53 9.51 -12.75
CA LYS A 37 -11.35 8.77 -11.79
C LYS A 37 -12.41 9.68 -11.14
N GLU A 38 -12.08 10.93 -10.86
CA GLU A 38 -13.02 11.96 -10.38
C GLU A 38 -14.12 12.25 -11.42
N GLU A 39 -13.73 12.45 -12.68
CA GLU A 39 -14.68 12.70 -13.76
C GLU A 39 -15.62 11.50 -13.99
N LYS A 40 -15.08 10.27 -13.96
CA LYS A 40 -15.89 9.04 -14.06
C LYS A 40 -16.76 8.80 -12.82
N LYS A 41 -16.38 9.34 -11.65
CA LYS A 41 -17.17 9.27 -10.41
C LYS A 41 -18.33 10.26 -10.43
N ARG A 42 -18.13 11.46 -10.99
CA ARG A 42 -19.21 12.44 -11.22
C ARG A 42 -20.29 11.91 -12.16
N LEU A 43 -19.88 11.28 -13.26
CA LEU A 43 -20.82 10.69 -14.24
C LEU A 43 -21.60 9.48 -13.68
N LYS A 44 -21.06 8.76 -12.69
CA LYS A 44 -21.78 7.66 -12.02
C LYS A 44 -22.73 8.15 -10.94
N ALA A 45 -22.35 9.19 -10.20
CA ALA A 45 -23.21 9.78 -9.18
C ALA A 45 -24.50 10.38 -9.76
N GLU A 46 -24.49 10.83 -11.02
CA GLU A 46 -25.65 11.41 -11.70
C GLU A 46 -26.59 10.36 -12.34
N GLY A 47 -26.18 9.08 -12.39
CA GLY A 47 -26.96 7.98 -12.99
C GLY A 47 -27.47 6.91 -12.00
N GLU A 48 -27.17 7.03 -10.70
CA GLU A 48 -27.46 6.01 -9.67
C GLU A 48 -28.68 6.35 -8.80
N THR A 49 -29.62 7.12 -9.34
CA THR A 49 -31.02 7.01 -8.92
C THR A 49 -31.62 5.86 -9.72
N LEU A 50 -31.59 4.63 -9.20
CA LEU A 50 -32.61 3.58 -9.37
C LEU A 50 -32.13 2.26 -8.74
N GLU A 51 -32.81 1.95 -7.64
CA GLU A 51 -33.20 0.63 -7.13
C GLU A 51 -32.21 -0.33 -6.45
N LYS A 52 -32.64 -0.65 -5.22
CA LYS A 52 -32.14 -1.56 -4.21
C LYS A 52 -32.72 -2.96 -4.44
N THR A 53 -31.89 -4.01 -4.51
CA THR A 53 -32.32 -5.38 -4.19
C THR A 53 -31.12 -6.25 -3.77
N GLU A 54 -31.10 -6.65 -2.49
CA GLU A 54 -30.57 -7.89 -1.91
C GLU A 54 -29.59 -8.74 -2.77
N ALA A 55 -28.32 -8.31 -2.87
CA ALA A 55 -27.19 -9.17 -3.21
C ALA A 55 -25.91 -8.51 -2.67
N SER A 56 -25.59 -8.73 -1.39
CA SER A 56 -24.33 -8.26 -0.85
C SER A 56 -23.20 -9.03 -1.52
N GLY A 57 -22.61 -8.44 -2.55
CA GLY A 57 -21.42 -8.98 -3.20
C GLY A 57 -20.30 -9.26 -2.18
N PRO A 58 -19.30 -10.06 -2.57
CA PRO A 58 -18.25 -10.50 -1.66
C PRO A 58 -17.58 -9.30 -0.98
N THR A 59 -17.42 -9.40 0.34
CA THR A 59 -16.89 -8.34 1.20
C THR A 59 -15.41 -8.06 0.87
N ALA A 60 -14.90 -6.88 1.24
CA ALA A 60 -13.52 -6.51 0.97
C ALA A 60 -12.47 -7.56 1.44
N PRO A 61 -12.61 -8.19 2.63
CA PRO A 61 -11.76 -9.30 3.05
C PRO A 61 -11.83 -10.51 2.10
N GLN A 62 -13.03 -10.98 1.78
CA GLN A 62 -13.23 -12.14 0.90
C GLN A 62 -12.58 -11.91 -0.46
N GLN A 63 -12.81 -10.74 -1.07
CA GLN A 63 -12.21 -10.42 -2.36
C GLN A 63 -10.68 -10.29 -2.32
N ALA A 64 -10.09 -9.98 -1.17
CA ALA A 64 -8.64 -9.94 -1.00
C ALA A 64 -8.04 -11.34 -0.80
N LEU A 65 -8.75 -12.22 -0.08
CA LEU A 65 -8.37 -13.62 0.08
C LEU A 65 -8.53 -14.40 -1.23
N ASP A 66 -9.58 -14.13 -2.01
CA ASP A 66 -9.78 -14.69 -3.35
C ASP A 66 -8.68 -14.24 -4.30
N TYR A 67 -8.29 -12.96 -4.22
CA TYR A 67 -7.16 -12.42 -4.99
C TYR A 67 -5.85 -13.16 -4.67
N LEU A 68 -5.61 -13.47 -3.39
CA LEU A 68 -4.43 -14.21 -2.96
C LEU A 68 -4.47 -15.68 -3.39
N THR A 69 -5.65 -16.30 -3.33
CA THR A 69 -5.87 -17.68 -3.79
C THR A 69 -5.69 -17.78 -5.31
N CYS A 70 -6.25 -16.83 -6.07
CA CYS A 70 -6.05 -16.72 -7.51
C CYS A 70 -4.57 -16.51 -7.86
N TRP A 71 -3.84 -15.71 -7.08
CA TRP A 71 -2.40 -15.60 -7.25
C TRP A 71 -1.71 -16.96 -7.06
N ALA A 72 -2.01 -17.72 -6.01
CA ALA A 72 -1.35 -18.99 -5.73
C ALA A 72 -1.69 -20.08 -6.75
N GLU A 73 -2.97 -20.27 -7.04
CA GLU A 73 -3.48 -21.41 -7.82
C GLU A 73 -3.60 -21.11 -9.31
N ASN A 74 -3.86 -19.85 -9.66
CA ASN A 74 -4.14 -19.45 -11.03
C ASN A 74 -3.36 -18.20 -11.47
N ARG A 75 -2.05 -18.38 -11.59
CA ARG A 75 -1.11 -17.35 -12.05
C ARG A 75 -1.41 -16.79 -13.43
N ALA A 76 -2.01 -17.58 -14.33
CA ALA A 76 -2.29 -17.19 -15.71
C ALA A 76 -3.44 -16.16 -15.79
N GLU A 77 -4.50 -16.37 -15.01
CA GLU A 77 -5.63 -15.45 -14.94
C GLU A 77 -5.43 -14.32 -13.93
N TRP A 78 -4.41 -14.43 -13.07
CA TRP A 78 -4.13 -13.44 -12.04
C TRP A 78 -3.79 -12.07 -12.64
N LYS A 79 -4.51 -11.05 -12.16
CA LYS A 79 -4.29 -9.65 -12.55
C LYS A 79 -4.01 -8.85 -11.31
N PHE A 80 -2.98 -8.01 -11.39
CA PHE A 80 -2.64 -7.12 -10.29
C PHE A 80 -3.80 -6.18 -9.93
N GLN A 81 -4.35 -6.36 -8.73
CA GLN A 81 -5.44 -5.54 -8.21
C GLN A 81 -4.94 -4.74 -7.01
N LYS A 82 -4.52 -3.50 -7.28
CA LYS A 82 -3.92 -2.61 -6.27
C LYS A 82 -4.79 -2.49 -5.00
N THR A 83 -6.11 -2.35 -5.13
CA THR A 83 -7.02 -2.26 -3.99
C THR A 83 -6.94 -3.48 -3.09
N ARG A 84 -6.82 -4.69 -3.66
CA ARG A 84 -6.71 -5.95 -2.90
C ARG A 84 -5.36 -6.05 -2.21
N GLN A 85 -4.28 -5.74 -2.93
CA GLN A 85 -2.95 -5.68 -2.32
C GLN A 85 -2.89 -4.67 -1.18
N THR A 86 -3.42 -3.46 -1.36
CA THR A 86 -3.45 -2.45 -0.29
C THR A 86 -4.23 -2.95 0.93
N TRP A 87 -5.37 -3.60 0.72
CA TRP A 87 -6.15 -4.21 1.80
C TRP A 87 -5.34 -5.29 2.54
N LEU A 88 -4.68 -6.19 1.81
CA LEU A 88 -3.80 -7.21 2.40
C LEU A 88 -2.70 -6.57 3.24
N LEU A 89 -1.95 -5.60 2.71
CA LEU A 89 -0.88 -4.91 3.44
C LEU A 89 -1.35 -4.09 4.66
N GLN A 90 -2.64 -3.74 4.72
CA GLN A 90 -3.23 -3.06 5.87
C GLN A 90 -3.64 -4.03 6.97
N HIS A 91 -4.10 -5.24 6.60
CA HIS A 91 -4.72 -6.19 7.50
C HIS A 91 -3.91 -7.48 7.71
N MET A 92 -2.71 -7.59 7.15
CA MET A 92 -1.90 -8.81 7.19
C MET A 92 -1.48 -9.28 8.58
N PHE A 93 -1.32 -8.35 9.51
CA PHE A 93 -0.99 -8.68 10.89
C PHE A 93 -2.20 -9.22 11.66
N ASP A 94 -3.42 -9.04 11.16
CA ASP A 94 -4.66 -9.39 11.84
C ASP A 94 -5.12 -10.81 11.47
N SER A 95 -5.17 -11.69 12.47
CA SER A 95 -5.55 -13.09 12.32
C SER A 95 -7.03 -13.31 12.05
N GLU A 96 -7.89 -12.40 12.49
CA GLU A 96 -9.32 -12.46 12.22
C GLU A 96 -9.63 -12.07 10.77
N LYS A 97 -8.79 -11.21 10.18
CA LYS A 97 -8.95 -10.75 8.79
C LYS A 97 -8.26 -11.67 7.79
N ILE A 98 -7.09 -12.18 8.15
CA ILE A 98 -6.33 -13.12 7.33
C ILE A 98 -6.08 -14.37 8.17
N PRO A 99 -6.83 -15.47 7.93
CA PRO A 99 -6.59 -16.73 8.62
C PRO A 99 -5.17 -17.24 8.39
N ASP A 100 -4.62 -18.00 9.35
CA ASP A 100 -3.25 -18.52 9.29
C ASP A 100 -2.98 -19.33 8.00
N GLU A 101 -3.99 -20.07 7.53
CA GLU A 101 -3.94 -20.83 6.27
C GLU A 101 -3.63 -19.95 5.04
N LYS A 102 -4.18 -18.73 5.02
CA LYS A 102 -3.96 -17.75 3.95
C LYS A 102 -2.74 -16.88 4.23
N PHE A 103 -2.31 -16.79 5.48
CA PHE A 103 -1.12 -16.03 5.86
C PHE A 103 0.15 -16.62 5.25
N SER A 104 0.32 -17.93 5.22
CA SER A 104 1.47 -18.58 4.54
C SER A 104 1.56 -18.19 3.06
N VAL A 105 0.43 -18.25 2.35
CA VAL A 105 0.36 -17.84 0.94
C VAL A 105 0.65 -16.34 0.79
N LEU A 106 0.24 -15.53 1.76
CA LEU A 106 0.52 -14.11 1.77
C LEU A 106 2.02 -13.85 1.94
N LEU A 107 2.72 -14.59 2.80
CA LEU A 107 4.17 -14.48 2.95
C LEU A 107 4.88 -14.75 1.61
N GLU A 108 4.53 -15.83 0.91
CA GLU A 108 5.05 -16.10 -0.44
C GLU A 108 4.74 -14.94 -1.41
N TYR A 109 3.57 -14.32 -1.31
CA TYR A 109 3.22 -13.15 -2.10
C TYR A 109 4.09 -11.92 -1.76
N LEU A 110 4.41 -11.73 -0.48
CA LEU A 110 5.26 -10.63 0.00
C LEU A 110 6.72 -10.80 -0.46
N GLU A 111 7.22 -12.02 -0.63
CA GLU A 111 8.57 -12.28 -1.16
C GLU A 111 8.75 -11.68 -2.57
N GLY A 112 7.67 -11.64 -3.36
CA GLY A 112 7.65 -11.01 -4.67
C GLY A 112 7.63 -9.47 -4.65
N LEU A 113 7.50 -8.84 -3.48
CA LEU A 113 7.50 -7.37 -3.37
C LEU A 113 8.89 -6.80 -3.59
N ARG A 114 8.95 -5.71 -4.36
CA ARG A 114 10.20 -4.99 -4.64
C ARG A 114 10.03 -3.49 -4.42
N GLY A 115 11.13 -2.84 -4.08
CA GLY A 115 11.19 -1.39 -3.84
C GLY A 115 10.39 -0.93 -2.62
N GLY A 116 9.94 0.32 -2.62
CA GLY A 116 9.38 0.98 -1.43
C GLY A 116 8.14 0.32 -0.78
N ALA A 117 7.45 -0.58 -1.49
CA ALA A 117 6.37 -1.37 -0.87
C ALA A 117 6.92 -2.38 0.15
N LYS A 118 8.11 -2.94 -0.10
CA LYS A 118 8.83 -3.81 0.83
C LYS A 118 9.26 -3.01 2.06
N ASP A 119 9.94 -1.88 1.84
CA ASP A 119 10.48 -1.05 2.93
C ASP A 119 9.36 -0.52 3.85
N THR A 120 8.26 -0.01 3.25
CA THR A 120 7.09 0.44 4.02
C THR A 120 6.50 -0.69 4.84
N THR A 121 6.44 -1.90 4.28
CA THR A 121 5.90 -3.07 4.97
C THR A 121 6.77 -3.47 6.17
N VAL A 122 8.10 -3.48 6.01
CA VAL A 122 9.05 -3.75 7.09
C VAL A 122 8.96 -2.69 8.18
N GLN A 123 8.93 -1.41 7.82
CA GLN A 123 8.79 -0.32 8.79
C GLN A 123 7.52 -0.44 9.62
N LYS A 124 6.37 -0.72 8.97
CA LYS A 124 5.10 -0.95 9.69
C LYS A 124 5.16 -2.16 10.61
N ALA A 125 5.83 -3.23 10.19
CA ALA A 125 6.02 -4.41 11.01
C ALA A 125 6.89 -4.11 12.23
N LEU A 126 7.98 -3.35 12.07
CA LEU A 126 8.87 -2.95 13.17
C LEU A 126 8.13 -2.13 14.23
N VAL A 127 7.37 -1.11 13.80
CA VAL A 127 6.54 -0.29 14.70
C VAL A 127 5.59 -1.18 15.50
N LEU A 128 4.93 -2.13 14.82
CA LEU A 128 3.96 -3.00 15.48
C LEU A 128 4.61 -3.97 16.48
N VAL A 129 5.85 -4.40 16.24
CA VAL A 129 6.64 -5.18 17.21
C VAL A 129 7.04 -4.31 18.41
N GLU A 130 7.43 -3.06 18.18
CA GLU A 130 7.78 -2.12 19.25
C GLU A 130 6.57 -1.77 20.14
N GLU A 131 5.43 -1.45 19.53
CA GLU A 131 4.15 -1.18 20.22
C GLU A 131 3.71 -2.35 21.09
N SER A 132 4.03 -3.59 20.68
CA SER A 132 3.70 -4.77 21.47
C SER A 132 4.41 -4.84 22.83
N GLY A 133 5.54 -4.14 22.99
CA GLY A 133 6.22 -4.01 24.27
C GLY A 133 5.45 -3.13 25.27
N GLN A 134 4.57 -2.25 24.79
CA GLN A 134 3.73 -1.36 25.61
C GLN A 134 2.44 -2.05 26.09
N ALA A 135 2.00 -3.10 25.38
CA ALA A 135 0.81 -3.88 25.71
C ALA A 135 1.12 -5.40 25.76
N PRO A 136 1.91 -5.86 26.74
CA PRO A 136 2.32 -7.26 26.84
C PRO A 136 1.16 -8.22 27.16
N GLU A 137 0.13 -7.73 27.86
CA GLU A 137 -1.04 -8.53 28.28
C GLU A 137 -2.10 -8.67 27.17
N ASP A 138 -2.03 -7.86 26.11
CA ASP A 138 -3.01 -7.89 25.02
C ASP A 138 -2.64 -8.98 23.99
N LYS A 139 -3.38 -10.09 24.04
CA LYS A 139 -3.18 -11.24 23.16
C LYS A 139 -3.28 -10.88 21.67
N VAL A 140 -4.15 -9.95 21.30
CA VAL A 140 -4.33 -9.53 19.89
C VAL A 140 -3.12 -8.74 19.43
N VAL A 141 -2.61 -7.84 20.27
CA VAL A 141 -1.38 -7.10 19.99
C VAL A 141 -0.18 -8.04 19.89
N GLN A 142 -0.05 -9.01 20.80
CA GLN A 142 1.02 -10.00 20.75
C GLN A 142 0.96 -10.88 19.51
N GLN A 143 -0.23 -11.30 19.09
CA GLN A 143 -0.41 -12.09 17.87
C GLN A 143 -0.06 -11.27 16.61
N ARG A 144 -0.49 -10.01 16.54
CA ARG A 144 -0.11 -9.10 15.45
C ARG A 144 1.40 -8.93 15.40
N ALA A 145 2.05 -8.79 16.55
CA ALA A 145 3.50 -8.66 16.66
C ALA A 145 4.25 -9.93 16.25
N GLN A 146 3.70 -11.11 16.53
CA GLN A 146 4.25 -12.37 16.05
C GLN A 146 4.26 -12.40 14.52
N ARG A 147 3.14 -12.09 13.87
CA ARG A 147 3.07 -12.02 12.40
C ARG A 147 3.99 -10.95 11.83
N ALA A 148 4.13 -9.82 12.51
CA ALA A 148 5.06 -8.77 12.12
C ALA A 148 6.51 -9.25 12.14
N ARG A 149 6.91 -10.04 13.15
CA ARG A 149 8.23 -10.68 13.21
C ARG A 149 8.48 -11.61 12.02
N GLU A 150 7.49 -12.43 11.65
CA GLU A 150 7.60 -13.32 10.48
C GLU A 150 7.79 -12.52 9.17
N VAL A 151 7.04 -11.43 9.01
CA VAL A 151 7.20 -10.53 7.85
C VAL A 151 8.58 -9.87 7.82
N ILE A 152 9.09 -9.41 8.97
CA ILE A 152 10.44 -8.83 9.05
C ILE A 152 11.47 -9.88 8.67
N GLN A 153 11.37 -11.10 9.20
CA GLN A 153 12.30 -12.18 8.91
C GLN A 153 12.30 -12.56 7.42
N LEU A 154 11.13 -12.56 6.77
CA LEU A 154 11.02 -12.83 5.34
C LEU A 154 11.65 -11.72 4.48
N LEU A 155 11.45 -10.46 4.88
CA LEU A 155 11.84 -9.29 4.09
C LEU A 155 13.22 -8.73 4.46
N SER A 156 13.85 -9.22 5.53
CA SER A 156 15.24 -8.89 5.87
C SER A 156 16.25 -9.47 4.87
#